data_AF-A0A7W9DSG8-F1
#
_entry.id   AF-A0A7W9DSG8-F1
#
_cell.length_a   1.000
_cell.length_b   1.000
_cell.length_c   1.000
_cell.angle_alpha   90.00
_cell.angle_beta   90.00
_cell.angle_gamma   90.00
#
_symmetry.space_group_name_H-M   'P 1'
#
loop_
_entity.id
_entity.type
_entity.pdbx_description
1 polymer ?
#
loop_
_entity_poly.entity_id
_entity_poly.type
_entity_poly.pdbx_seq_one_letter_code
_entity_poly.pdbx_strand_id
1 'polypeptide(L)'
;MRVGRKAHIDREELRRLVASGRSNAELAAHFGVTESGILQAKRLAGLAKPMMDHGRALPWKLNRAHNQSGPATNLRNLSAIAQGGQVPQTKINTALRWARRLTDSGLDVGYSYEDGFYERPAEGTSHIETVLTAALSALHEHEHEEGRG
;
A
#
# COMPACT_ATOMS: atom_id res chain seq x y z
N MET A 1 28.03 -20.88 30.98
CA MET A 1 26.82 -20.08 31.27
C MET A 1 25.99 -20.02 29.98
N ARG A 2 24.73 -20.52 30.04
CA ARG A 2 23.65 -20.59 29.02
C ARG A 2 24.01 -20.65 27.52
N VAL A 3 23.89 -21.85 26.96
CA VAL A 3 23.60 -22.07 25.52
C VAL A 3 22.19 -21.54 25.24
N GLY A 4 22.08 -20.44 24.49
CA GLY A 4 20.80 -19.87 24.08
C GLY A 4 20.07 -20.81 23.13
N ARG A 5 19.01 -21.47 23.60
CA ARG A 5 18.11 -22.26 22.74
C ARG A 5 17.50 -21.31 21.70
N LYS A 6 17.80 -21.51 20.42
CA LYS A 6 17.15 -20.79 19.32
C LYS A 6 15.65 -21.06 19.43
N ALA A 7 14.85 -20.06 19.78
CA ALA A 7 13.39 -20.20 19.78
C ALA A 7 12.96 -20.59 18.37
N HIS A 8 12.44 -21.81 18.22
CA HIS A 8 11.97 -22.33 16.93
C HIS A 8 10.51 -21.93 16.77
N ILE A 9 10.23 -21.07 15.79
CA ILE A 9 8.85 -20.69 15.45
C ILE A 9 8.27 -21.83 14.61
N ASP A 10 7.31 -22.57 15.17
CA ASP A 10 6.56 -23.57 14.42
C ASP A 10 5.73 -22.88 13.33
N ARG A 11 5.95 -23.30 12.08
CA ARG A 11 5.35 -22.66 10.89
C ARG A 11 3.84 -22.87 10.82
N GLU A 12 3.35 -24.02 11.25
CA GLU A 12 1.92 -24.35 11.16
C GLU A 12 1.15 -23.67 12.28
N GLU A 13 1.71 -23.61 13.48
CA GLU A 13 1.15 -22.80 14.56
C GLU A 13 1.16 -21.31 14.22
N LEU A 14 2.26 -20.80 13.63
CA LEU A 14 2.32 -19.43 13.15
C LEU A 14 1.20 -19.14 12.14
N ARG A 15 0.92 -20.06 11.21
CA ARG A 15 -0.17 -19.91 10.23
C ARG A 15 -1.53 -19.84 10.92
N ARG A 16 -1.82 -20.75 11.87
CA ARG A 16 -3.09 -20.74 12.63
C ARG A 16 -3.30 -19.45 13.40
N LEU A 17 -2.28 -18.99 14.12
CA LEU A 17 -2.37 -17.78 14.94
C LEU A 17 -2.47 -16.49 14.11
N VAL A 18 -1.83 -16.45 12.94
CA VAL A 18 -2.01 -15.36 11.97
C VAL A 18 -3.43 -15.36 11.41
N ALA A 19 -3.97 -16.53 11.07
CA ALA A 19 -5.35 -16.67 10.58
C ALA A 19 -6.39 -16.27 11.63
N SER A 20 -6.09 -16.45 12.93
CA SER A 20 -6.95 -15.98 14.02
C SER A 20 -6.80 -14.47 14.32
N GLY A 21 -6.08 -13.72 13.48
CA GLY A 21 -5.99 -12.26 13.58
C GLY A 21 -5.03 -11.72 14.64
N ARG A 22 -4.13 -12.54 15.21
CA ARG A 22 -3.17 -12.06 16.23
C ARG A 22 -2.19 -11.04 15.64
N SER A 23 -1.92 -10.00 16.43
CA SER A 23 -0.91 -8.99 16.16
C SER A 23 0.51 -9.58 16.23
N ASN A 24 1.48 -8.90 15.60
CA ASN A 24 2.88 -9.34 15.67
C ASN A 24 3.44 -9.33 17.10
N ALA A 25 2.97 -8.42 17.95
CA ALA A 25 3.33 -8.34 19.36
C ALA A 25 2.83 -9.57 20.15
N GLU A 26 1.58 -9.99 19.94
CA GLU A 26 1.02 -11.19 20.58
C GLU A 26 1.72 -12.46 20.10
N LEU A 27 2.06 -12.54 18.82
CA LEU A 27 2.85 -13.64 18.25
C LEU A 27 4.25 -13.68 18.85
N ALA A 28 4.90 -12.51 18.99
CA ALA A 28 6.24 -12.40 19.57
C ALA A 28 6.27 -12.90 21.02
N ALA A 29 5.27 -12.49 21.83
CA ALA A 29 5.08 -12.98 23.18
C ALA A 29 4.81 -14.49 23.23
N HIS A 30 3.97 -15.01 22.33
CA HIS A 30 3.64 -16.45 22.26
C HIS A 30 4.88 -17.31 21.94
N PHE A 31 5.71 -16.91 20.99
CA PHE A 31 6.88 -17.67 20.57
C PHE A 31 8.17 -17.34 21.35
N GLY A 32 8.13 -16.35 22.25
CA GLY A 32 9.31 -15.92 23.02
C GLY A 32 10.40 -15.30 22.14
N VAL A 33 10.00 -14.57 21.10
CA VAL A 33 10.89 -13.91 20.13
C VAL A 33 10.58 -12.42 20.02
N THR A 34 11.35 -11.68 19.22
CA THR A 34 11.04 -10.28 18.90
C THR A 34 10.00 -10.18 17.78
N GLU A 35 9.31 -9.03 17.68
CA GLU A 35 8.40 -8.75 16.56
C GLU A 35 9.11 -8.83 15.19
N SER A 36 10.38 -8.42 15.13
CA SER A 36 11.21 -8.58 13.92
C SER A 36 11.41 -10.06 13.55
N GLY A 37 11.60 -10.94 14.54
CA GLY A 37 11.65 -12.38 14.33
C GLY A 37 10.35 -12.96 13.77
N ILE A 38 9.20 -12.49 14.26
CA ILE A 38 7.88 -12.86 13.71
C ILE A 38 7.72 -12.39 12.26
N LEU A 39 8.10 -11.14 11.96
CA LEU A 39 8.03 -10.61 10.60
C LEU A 39 8.88 -11.43 9.62
N GLN A 40 10.09 -11.81 10.02
CA GLN A 40 10.95 -12.70 9.23
C GLN A 40 10.33 -14.08 9.03
N ALA A 41 9.80 -14.69 10.10
CA ALA A 41 9.15 -15.99 10.03
C ALA A 41 7.89 -15.97 9.13
N LYS A 42 7.06 -14.92 9.22
CA LYS A 42 5.90 -14.72 8.34
C LYS A 42 6.34 -14.61 6.87
N ARG A 43 7.43 -13.88 6.60
CA ARG A 43 7.97 -13.77 5.23
C ARG A 43 8.43 -15.12 4.69
N LEU A 44 9.23 -15.86 5.46
CA LEU A 44 9.69 -17.21 5.08
C LEU A 44 8.53 -18.20 4.92
N ALA A 45 7.46 -18.02 5.68
CA ALA A 45 6.29 -18.87 5.63
C ALA A 45 5.32 -18.53 4.48
N GLY A 46 5.52 -17.42 3.76
CA GLY A 46 4.57 -16.91 2.76
C GLY A 46 3.31 -16.26 3.38
N LEU A 47 3.39 -15.87 4.64
CA LEU A 47 2.29 -15.26 5.42
C LEU A 47 2.42 -13.73 5.52
N ALA A 48 3.52 -13.16 5.02
CA ALA A 48 3.65 -11.72 4.91
C ALA A 48 2.78 -11.22 3.75
N LYS A 49 1.93 -10.23 4.00
CA LYS A 49 1.26 -9.51 2.91
C LYS A 49 2.35 -8.93 1.98
N PRO A 50 2.20 -9.05 0.66
CA PRO A 50 3.08 -8.36 -0.28
C PRO A 50 3.19 -6.90 0.12
N MET A 51 4.42 -6.39 0.18
CA MET A 51 4.63 -4.97 0.41
C MET A 51 4.12 -4.23 -0.83
N MET A 52 3.23 -3.26 -0.64
CA MET A 52 2.75 -2.45 -1.76
C MET A 52 3.92 -1.70 -2.38
N ASP A 53 4.01 -1.75 -3.70
CA ASP A 53 4.99 -0.99 -4.46
C ASP A 53 4.32 0.24 -5.06
N HIS A 54 4.68 1.41 -4.54
CA HIS A 54 4.13 2.68 -5.01
C HIS A 54 4.98 3.34 -6.08
N GLY A 55 6.09 2.74 -6.53
CA GLY A 55 7.03 3.36 -7.47
C GLY A 55 6.38 3.79 -8.79
N ARG A 56 5.36 3.06 -9.25
CA ARG A 56 4.59 3.45 -10.44
C ARG A 56 3.71 4.68 -10.23
N ALA A 57 3.14 4.89 -9.04
CA ALA A 57 2.32 6.06 -8.75
C ALA A 57 3.15 7.25 -8.25
N LEU A 58 4.29 6.98 -7.63
CA LEU A 58 5.26 7.94 -7.11
C LEU A 58 6.65 7.65 -7.70
N PRO A 59 6.87 7.97 -8.99
CA PRO A 59 8.15 7.71 -9.66
C PRO A 59 9.27 8.67 -9.20
N TRP A 60 8.93 9.72 -8.47
CA TRP A 60 9.89 10.72 -7.99
C TRP A 60 10.52 10.33 -6.66
N LYS A 61 11.79 10.72 -6.49
CA LYS A 61 12.43 10.75 -5.18
C LYS A 61 11.89 11.92 -4.36
N LEU A 62 10.93 11.64 -3.49
CA LEU A 62 10.30 12.68 -2.67
C LEU A 62 11.25 13.22 -1.59
N ASN A 63 11.20 14.52 -1.38
CA ASN A 63 11.70 15.17 -0.19
C ASN A 63 10.86 14.70 1.00
N ARG A 64 11.51 14.45 2.15
CA ARG A 64 10.84 13.98 3.36
C ARG A 64 9.69 14.90 3.79
N ALA A 65 9.82 16.21 3.58
CA ALA A 65 8.77 17.17 3.89
C ALA A 65 7.48 16.95 3.05
N HIS A 66 7.61 16.46 1.82
CA HIS A 66 6.50 16.28 0.88
C HIS A 66 5.87 14.89 0.95
N ASN A 67 6.47 13.96 1.71
CA ASN A 67 6.01 12.57 1.79
C ASN A 67 4.56 12.44 2.26
N GLN A 68 4.09 13.34 3.10
CA GLN A 68 2.72 13.34 3.65
C GLN A 68 1.83 14.43 3.04
N SER A 69 2.26 15.04 1.93
CA SER A 69 1.42 16.00 1.20
C SER A 69 0.14 15.32 0.67
N GLY A 70 -0.87 16.14 0.38
CA GLY A 70 -2.13 15.68 -0.21
C GLY A 70 -1.93 14.84 -1.48
N PRO A 71 -1.21 15.34 -2.50
CA PRO A 71 -0.92 14.58 -3.72
C PRO A 71 -0.18 13.27 -3.46
N ALA A 72 0.86 13.27 -2.62
CA ALA A 72 1.59 12.04 -2.29
C ALA A 72 0.69 10.99 -1.61
N THR A 73 -0.20 11.44 -0.72
CA THR A 73 -1.14 10.57 -0.02
C THR A 73 -2.19 10.01 -0.99
N ASN A 74 -2.74 10.85 -1.87
CA ASN A 74 -3.72 10.43 -2.87
C ASN A 74 -3.12 9.42 -3.86
N LEU A 75 -1.90 9.66 -4.35
CA LEU A 75 -1.21 8.72 -5.25
C LEU A 75 -0.95 7.36 -4.59
N ARG A 76 -0.57 7.33 -3.30
CA ARG A 76 -0.45 6.05 -2.56
C ARG A 76 -1.78 5.34 -2.38
N ASN A 77 -2.86 6.08 -2.10
CA ASN A 77 -4.19 5.48 -2.00
C ASN A 77 -4.64 4.88 -3.34
N LEU A 78 -4.48 5.60 -4.46
CA LEU A 78 -4.80 5.07 -5.80
C LEU A 78 -3.95 3.83 -6.13
N SER A 79 -2.65 3.89 -5.84
CA SER A 79 -1.74 2.76 -6.00
C SER A 79 -2.13 1.56 -5.13
N ALA A 80 -2.57 1.80 -3.89
CA ALA A 80 -3.01 0.73 -3.00
C ALA A 80 -4.28 0.08 -3.53
N ILE A 81 -5.26 0.87 -3.99
CA ILE A 81 -6.48 0.37 -4.63
C ILE A 81 -6.14 -0.50 -5.84
N ALA A 82 -5.27 -0.02 -6.73
CA ALA A 82 -4.82 -0.75 -7.92
C ALA A 82 -4.09 -2.07 -7.62
N GLN A 83 -3.67 -2.29 -6.36
CA GLN A 83 -2.99 -3.51 -5.90
C GLN A 83 -3.91 -4.39 -5.02
N GLY A 84 -5.22 -4.13 -4.99
CA GLY A 84 -6.17 -4.85 -4.13
C GLY A 84 -6.04 -4.51 -2.64
N GLY A 85 -5.46 -3.34 -2.35
CA GLY A 85 -5.26 -2.84 -1.00
C GLY A 85 -6.56 -2.41 -0.33
N GLN A 86 -6.71 -2.76 0.95
CA GLN A 86 -7.82 -2.29 1.78
C GLN A 86 -7.59 -0.82 2.16
N VAL A 87 -8.33 0.09 1.53
CA VAL A 87 -8.28 1.54 1.76
C VAL A 87 -9.64 2.00 2.29
N PRO A 88 -9.71 2.79 3.37
CA PRO A 88 -10.98 3.34 3.85
C PRO A 88 -11.73 4.11 2.75
N GLN A 89 -13.05 3.90 2.62
CA GLN A 89 -13.87 4.48 1.56
C GLN A 89 -13.74 6.01 1.44
N THR A 90 -13.60 6.71 2.56
CA THR A 90 -13.41 8.17 2.58
C THR A 90 -12.11 8.60 1.89
N LYS A 91 -11.03 7.81 2.04
CA LYS A 91 -9.75 8.04 1.36
C LYS A 91 -9.82 7.66 -0.12
N ILE A 92 -10.53 6.58 -0.45
CA ILE A 92 -10.82 6.20 -1.85
C ILE A 92 -11.52 7.37 -2.56
N ASN A 93 -12.65 7.83 -2.03
CA ASN A 93 -13.45 8.92 -2.62
C ASN A 93 -12.63 10.19 -2.79
N THR A 94 -11.79 10.53 -1.80
CA THR A 94 -10.95 11.73 -1.85
C THR A 94 -9.89 11.62 -2.94
N ALA A 95 -9.21 10.48 -3.04
CA ALA A 95 -8.16 10.27 -4.04
C ALA A 95 -8.74 10.23 -5.47
N LEU A 96 -9.87 9.55 -5.66
CA LEU A 96 -10.57 9.50 -6.95
C LEU A 96 -11.08 10.87 -7.37
N ARG A 97 -11.72 11.63 -6.47
CA ARG A 97 -12.21 12.99 -6.78
C ARG A 97 -11.08 13.93 -7.17
N TRP A 98 -9.95 13.85 -6.45
CA TRP A 98 -8.77 14.66 -6.79
C TRP A 98 -8.23 14.30 -8.19
N ALA A 99 -8.01 13.02 -8.46
CA ALA A 99 -7.49 12.58 -9.76
C ALA A 99 -8.42 12.91 -10.92
N ARG A 100 -9.74 12.68 -10.75
CA ARG A 100 -10.76 13.03 -11.75
C ARG A 100 -10.78 14.53 -12.06
N ARG A 101 -10.69 15.39 -11.03
CA ARG A 101 -10.61 16.85 -11.26
C ARG A 101 -9.42 17.21 -12.16
N LEU A 102 -8.25 16.58 -11.96
CA LEU A 102 -7.08 16.85 -12.81
C LEU A 102 -7.37 16.39 -14.24
N THR A 103 -7.80 15.13 -14.44
CA THR A 103 -8.05 14.58 -15.77
C THR A 103 -9.13 15.35 -16.52
N ASP A 104 -10.24 15.68 -15.87
CA ASP A 104 -11.37 16.39 -16.45
C ASP A 104 -11.00 17.84 -16.84
N SER A 105 -9.99 18.41 -16.16
CA SER A 105 -9.45 19.74 -16.46
C SER A 105 -8.30 19.71 -17.48
N GLY A 106 -7.94 18.55 -18.03
CA GLY A 106 -6.78 18.41 -18.93
C GLY A 106 -5.45 18.66 -18.22
N LEU A 107 -5.38 18.38 -16.92
CA LEU A 107 -4.19 18.55 -16.08
C LEU A 107 -3.55 17.20 -15.71
N ASP A 108 -2.25 17.25 -15.48
CA ASP A 108 -1.43 16.19 -14.91
C ASP A 108 -0.71 16.68 -13.64
N VAL A 109 -0.08 15.76 -12.92
CA VAL A 109 0.69 16.05 -11.71
C VAL A 109 2.19 15.94 -11.99
N GLY A 110 2.91 17.01 -11.64
CA GLY A 110 4.36 17.05 -11.62
C GLY A 110 4.91 17.09 -10.20
N TYR A 111 6.23 16.93 -10.08
CA TYR A 111 6.93 17.04 -8.80
C TYR A 111 8.30 17.70 -8.99
N SER A 112 8.60 18.66 -8.11
CA SER A 112 9.90 19.30 -7.90
C SER A 112 10.43 18.88 -6.53
N TYR A 113 11.74 18.65 -6.39
CA TYR A 113 12.31 18.26 -5.10
C TYR A 113 12.22 19.41 -4.08
N GLU A 114 12.40 20.63 -4.57
CA GLU A 114 12.39 21.89 -3.84
C GLU A 114 10.97 22.32 -3.48
N ASP A 115 10.06 22.34 -4.46
CA ASP A 115 8.73 22.96 -4.31
C ASP A 115 7.60 21.94 -4.04
N GLY A 116 7.87 20.66 -4.28
CA GLY A 116 6.88 19.61 -4.12
C GLY A 116 6.00 19.40 -5.34
N PHE A 117 4.77 18.95 -5.10
CA PHE A 117 3.83 18.59 -6.16
C PHE A 117 3.16 19.82 -6.76
N TYR A 118 3.01 19.84 -8.08
CA TYR A 118 2.33 20.90 -8.81
C TYR A 118 1.44 20.33 -9.90
N GLU A 119 0.44 21.11 -10.31
CA GLU A 119 -0.43 20.80 -11.44
C GLU A 119 0.17 21.40 -12.72
N ARG A 120 0.11 20.67 -13.82
CA ARG A 120 0.60 21.10 -15.14
C ARG A 120 -0.38 20.66 -16.22
N PRO A 121 -0.39 21.27 -17.42
CA PRO A 121 -1.12 20.72 -18.55
C PRO A 121 -0.72 19.26 -18.81
N ALA A 122 -1.69 18.43 -19.16
CA ALA A 122 -1.41 17.08 -19.61
C ALA A 122 -0.79 17.12 -21.01
N GLU A 123 0.40 16.55 -21.16
CA GLU A 123 1.10 16.46 -22.44
C GLU A 123 1.42 14.99 -22.74
N GLY A 124 0.94 14.48 -23.87
CA GLY A 124 1.11 13.07 -24.24
C GLY A 124 0.41 12.14 -23.26
N THR A 125 1.14 11.15 -22.73
CA THR A 125 0.60 10.20 -21.76
C THR A 125 0.56 10.81 -20.36
N SER A 126 -0.64 11.08 -19.85
CA SER A 126 -0.86 11.66 -18.53
C SER A 126 -0.56 10.64 -17.41
N HIS A 127 0.27 11.04 -16.45
CA HIS A 127 0.62 10.21 -15.30
C HIS A 127 -0.59 9.98 -14.40
N ILE A 128 -1.31 11.04 -14.06
CA ILE A 128 -2.48 10.94 -13.19
C ILE A 128 -3.60 10.10 -13.82
N GLU A 129 -3.80 10.20 -15.13
CA GLU A 129 -4.78 9.40 -15.87
C GLU A 129 -4.43 7.91 -15.83
N THR A 130 -3.15 7.58 -16.02
CA THR A 130 -2.65 6.20 -15.93
C THR A 130 -2.90 5.60 -14.55
N VAL A 131 -2.57 6.35 -13.49
CA VAL A 131 -2.78 5.90 -12.10
C VAL A 131 -4.27 5.78 -11.76
N LEU A 132 -5.09 6.73 -12.21
CA LEU A 132 -6.54 6.69 -12.01
C LEU A 132 -7.18 5.48 -12.70
N THR A 133 -6.82 5.23 -13.96
CA THR A 133 -7.36 4.12 -14.76
C THR A 133 -7.06 2.77 -14.11
N ALA A 134 -5.84 2.58 -13.60
CA ALA A 134 -5.47 1.36 -12.88
C ALA A 134 -6.30 1.17 -11.60
N ALA A 135 -6.50 2.25 -10.83
CA ALA A 135 -7.32 2.19 -9.61
C ALA A 135 -8.80 1.89 -9.92
N LEU A 136 -9.37 2.50 -10.97
CA LEU A 136 -10.76 2.26 -11.37
C LEU A 136 -10.98 0.83 -11.88
N SER A 137 -10.02 0.29 -12.63
CA SER A 137 -10.09 -1.10 -13.12
C SER A 137 -10.16 -2.09 -11.96
N ALA A 138 -9.28 -1.92 -10.95
CA ALA A 138 -9.27 -2.78 -9.77
C ALA A 138 -10.55 -2.70 -8.93
N LEU A 139 -11.16 -1.51 -8.81
CA LEU A 139 -12.45 -1.37 -8.11
C LEU A 139 -13.58 -2.09 -8.85
N HIS A 140 -13.60 -1.99 -10.17
CA HIS A 140 -14.59 -2.68 -10.99
C HIS A 140 -14.47 -4.20 -10.87
N GLU A 141 -13.24 -4.73 -10.90
CA GLU A 141 -12.97 -6.16 -10.70
C GLU A 141 -13.47 -6.66 -9.33
N HIS A 142 -13.25 -5.89 -8.26
CA HIS A 142 -13.71 -6.23 -6.91
C HIS A 142 -15.24 -6.30 -6.80
N GLU A 143 -15.96 -5.35 -7.42
CA GLU A 143 -17.43 -5.36 -7.44
C GLU A 143 -18.01 -6.61 -8.14
N HIS A 144 -17.33 -7.11 -9.19
CA HIS A 144 -17.72 -8.34 -9.88
C HIS A 144 -17.44 -9.60 -9.08
N GLU A 145 -16.41 -9.61 -8.24
CA GLU A 145 -16.09 -10.74 -7.37
C GLU A 145 -17.07 -10.85 -6.19
N GLU A 146 -17.44 -9.73 -5.57
CA GLU A 146 -18.40 -9.70 -4.46
C GLU A 146 -19.84 -10.03 -4.90
N GLY A 147 -20.23 -9.67 -6.14
CA GLY A 147 -21.56 -9.97 -6.69
C GLY A 147 -21.80 -11.45 -7.10
N ARG A 148 -20.77 -12.30 -7.04
CA ARG A 148 -20.84 -13.73 -7.36
C ARG A 148 -20.85 -14.65 -6.13
N GLY A 149 -20.83 -14.08 -4.93
CA GLY A 149 -20.82 -14.78 -3.64
C GLY A 149 -22.19 -15.07 -3.06
#